data_AF-A0A662Q8C7-F1
#
_entry.id   AF-A0A662Q8C7-F1
#
_cell.length_a   1.000
_cell.length_b   1.000
_cell.length_c   1.000
_cell.angle_alpha   90.00
_cell.angle_beta   90.00
_cell.angle_gamma   90.00
#
_symmetry.space_group_name_H-M   'P 1'
#
loop_
_entity.id
_entity.type
_entity.pdbx_description
1 polymer ?
#
loop_
_entity_poly.entity_id
_entity_poly.type
_entity_poly.pdbx_seq_one_letter_code
_entity_poly.pdbx_strand_id
1 'polypeptide(L)'
;EMERQKQATLKPLMLIPYLTAIILVMVVVILISFMKSLLRIARIYISIPEFVHLFLPPVVLIAVISGLVAGKVSSGTIAAGFKHAVIMSVITLIAIWLSGTITIQILAPPTA
;
A
#
# COMPACT_ATOMS: atom_id res chain seq x y z
N GLU A 1 -14.01 24.22 23.62
CA GLU A 1 -13.57 23.03 24.37
C GLU A 1 -14.02 21.67 23.83
N MET A 2 -15.32 21.40 23.69
CA MET A 2 -15.81 20.05 23.35
C MET A 2 -15.32 19.51 21.99
N GLU A 3 -15.20 20.35 20.97
CA GLU A 3 -14.65 19.94 19.66
C GLU A 3 -13.15 19.62 19.69
N ARG A 4 -12.36 20.34 20.50
CA ARG A 4 -10.91 20.10 20.66
C ARG A 4 -10.64 18.76 21.37
N GLN A 5 -11.43 18.45 22.40
CA GLN A 5 -11.39 17.15 23.10
C GLN A 5 -11.76 16.01 22.16
N LYS A 6 -12.79 16.19 21.31
CA LYS A 6 -13.19 15.21 20.30
C LYS A 6 -12.09 14.98 19.25
N GLN A 7 -11.45 16.04 18.75
CA GLN A 7 -10.32 15.91 17.81
C GLN A 7 -9.09 15.21 18.42
N ALA A 8 -8.84 15.37 19.73
CA ALA A 8 -7.73 14.71 20.41
C ALA A 8 -7.93 13.17 20.48
N THR A 9 -9.16 12.71 20.69
CA THR A 9 -9.52 11.27 20.68
C THR A 9 -9.57 10.69 19.26
N LEU A 10 -9.89 11.51 18.25
CA LEU A 10 -9.97 11.06 16.86
C LEU A 10 -8.61 10.86 16.18
N LYS A 11 -7.56 11.59 16.61
CA LYS A 11 -6.20 11.47 16.06
C LYS A 11 -5.63 10.04 16.12
N PRO A 12 -5.70 9.30 17.25
CA PRO A 12 -5.32 7.89 17.29
C PRO A 12 -6.15 7.02 16.34
N LEU A 13 -7.44 7.32 16.19
CA LEU A 13 -8.36 6.53 15.36
C LEU A 13 -8.09 6.70 13.86
N MET A 14 -7.53 7.84 13.45
CA MET A 14 -7.08 8.06 12.07
C MET A 14 -5.94 7.12 11.66
N LEU A 15 -5.11 6.64 12.59
CA LEU A 15 -3.95 5.79 12.27
C LEU A 15 -4.35 4.42 11.72
N ILE A 16 -5.54 3.93 12.08
CA ILE A 16 -6.02 2.59 11.70
C ILE A 16 -6.11 2.45 10.17
N PRO A 17 -6.83 3.31 9.41
CA PRO A 17 -6.89 3.19 7.96
C PRO A 17 -5.54 3.37 7.25
N TYR A 18 -4.61 4.17 7.82
CA TYR A 18 -3.24 4.26 7.29
C TYR A 18 -2.46 2.97 7.48
N LEU A 19 -2.52 2.38 8.67
CA LEU A 19 -1.87 1.11 8.96
C LEU A 19 -2.37 0.01 8.02
N THR A 20 -3.68 -0.10 7.81
CA THR A 20 -4.25 -1.09 6.89
C THR A 20 -3.72 -0.91 5.47
N ALA A 21 -3.66 0.32 4.96
CA ALA A 21 -3.16 0.59 3.62
C ALA A 21 -1.66 0.28 3.51
N ILE A 22 -0.84 0.70 4.48
CA ILE A 22 0.60 0.44 4.50
C ILE A 22 0.90 -1.06 4.56
N ILE A 23 0.20 -1.79 5.43
CA ILE A 23 0.36 -3.24 5.57
C ILE A 23 -0.02 -3.94 4.26
N LEU A 24 -1.14 -3.58 3.63
CA LEU A 24 -1.54 -4.20 2.36
C LEU A 24 -0.51 -3.94 1.25
N VAL A 25 -0.03 -2.71 1.13
CA VAL A 25 1.03 -2.36 0.17
C VAL A 25 2.27 -3.21 0.43
N MET A 26 2.69 -3.34 1.69
CA MET A 26 3.83 -4.20 2.06
C MET A 26 3.62 -5.66 1.65
N VAL A 27 2.46 -6.23 1.94
CA VAL A 27 2.11 -7.61 1.58
C VAL A 27 2.18 -7.82 0.06
N VAL A 28 1.68 -6.86 -0.72
CA VAL A 28 1.71 -6.93 -2.19
C VAL A 28 3.13 -6.86 -2.71
N VAL A 29 3.97 -5.97 -2.18
CA VAL A 29 5.38 -5.86 -2.56
C VAL A 29 6.12 -7.17 -2.27
N ILE A 30 5.92 -7.75 -1.08
CA ILE A 30 6.52 -9.03 -0.69
C ILE A 30 6.05 -10.14 -1.65
N LEU A 31 4.76 -10.20 -1.95
CA LEU A 31 4.19 -11.20 -2.85
C LEU A 31 4.76 -11.11 -4.27
N ILE A 32 4.88 -9.90 -4.83
CA ILE A 32 5.47 -9.66 -6.15
C ILE A 32 6.96 -10.09 -6.15
N SER A 33 7.71 -9.71 -5.12
CA SER A 33 9.14 -10.08 -5.00
C SER A 33 9.31 -11.59 -4.84
N PHE A 34 8.45 -12.24 -4.05
CA PHE A 34 8.46 -13.68 -3.85
C PHE A 34 8.14 -14.43 -5.15
N MET A 35 7.09 -14.02 -5.86
CA MET A 35 6.71 -14.60 -7.14
C MET A 35 7.84 -14.48 -8.18
N LYS A 36 8.47 -13.31 -8.27
CA LYS A 36 9.65 -13.08 -9.12
C LYS A 36 10.79 -14.06 -8.81
N SER A 37 11.02 -14.35 -7.53
CA SER A 37 12.04 -15.32 -7.09
C SER A 37 11.68 -16.75 -7.49
N LEU A 38 10.42 -17.19 -7.27
CA LEU A 38 9.96 -18.53 -7.66
C LEU A 38 10.06 -18.77 -9.17
N LEU A 39 9.63 -17.79 -9.97
CA LEU A 39 9.68 -17.87 -11.43
C LEU A 39 11.12 -17.98 -11.94
N ARG A 40 12.06 -17.26 -11.30
CA ARG A 40 13.49 -17.35 -11.60
C ARG A 40 14.04 -18.75 -11.34
N ILE A 41 13.63 -19.41 -10.24
CA ILE A 41 14.06 -20.79 -9.92
C ILE A 41 13.45 -21.79 -10.92
N ALA A 42 12.16 -21.62 -11.25
CA ALA A 42 11.45 -22.51 -12.17
C ALA A 42 11.88 -22.37 -13.64
N ARG A 43 12.74 -21.39 -13.99
CA ARG A 43 13.06 -20.98 -15.37
C ARG A 43 11.83 -20.67 -16.22
N ILE A 44 10.74 -20.25 -15.57
CA ILE A 44 9.52 -19.81 -16.22
C ILE A 44 9.55 -18.29 -16.30
N TYR A 45 9.56 -17.75 -17.51
CA TYR A 45 9.49 -16.31 -17.76
C TYR A 45 8.03 -15.88 -17.91
N ILE A 46 7.26 -15.88 -16.81
CA ILE A 46 6.01 -15.11 -16.80
C ILE A 46 6.36 -13.63 -16.72
N SER A 47 5.61 -12.81 -17.45
CA SER A 47 5.88 -11.38 -17.53
C SER A 47 5.53 -10.71 -16.18
N ILE A 48 6.53 -10.07 -15.54
CA ILE A 48 6.33 -9.22 -14.36
C ILE A 48 5.16 -8.20 -14.54
N PRO A 49 4.93 -7.63 -15.75
CA PRO A 49 3.78 -6.76 -16.01
C PRO A 49 2.41 -7.38 -15.69
N GLU A 50 2.20 -8.68 -15.92
CA GLU A 50 0.91 -9.34 -15.64
C GLU A 50 0.59 -9.33 -14.15
N PHE A 51 1.59 -9.60 -13.31
CA PHE A 51 1.41 -9.55 -11.85
C PHE A 51 1.15 -8.13 -11.37
N VAL A 52 1.88 -7.15 -11.89
CA VAL A 52 1.63 -5.74 -11.56
C VAL A 52 0.20 -5.35 -11.97
N HIS A 53 -0.24 -5.69 -13.17
CA HIS A 53 -1.60 -5.38 -13.65
C HIS A 53 -2.69 -6.07 -12.83
N LEU A 54 -2.43 -7.26 -12.29
CA LEU A 54 -3.36 -7.98 -11.43
C LEU A 54 -3.54 -7.28 -10.07
N PHE A 55 -2.45 -6.80 -9.48
CA PHE A 55 -2.47 -6.22 -8.12
C PHE A 55 -2.66 -4.70 -8.08
N LEU A 56 -2.36 -3.99 -9.15
CA LEU A 56 -2.46 -2.52 -9.18
C LEU A 56 -3.89 -2.01 -8.94
N PRO A 57 -4.96 -2.54 -9.59
CA PRO A 57 -6.33 -2.09 -9.35
C PRO A 57 -6.80 -2.21 -7.89
N PRO A 58 -6.72 -3.39 -7.22
CA PRO A 58 -7.20 -3.52 -5.84
C PRO A 58 -6.38 -2.69 -4.84
N VAL A 59 -5.08 -2.52 -5.10
CA VAL A 59 -4.18 -1.83 -4.16
C VAL A 59 -4.36 -0.32 -4.23
N VAL A 60 -4.51 0.25 -5.44
CA VAL A 60 -4.88 1.65 -5.60
C VAL A 60 -6.26 1.93 -4.99
N LEU A 61 -7.21 1.00 -5.16
CA LEU A 61 -8.56 1.14 -4.62
C LEU A 61 -8.57 1.13 -3.08
N ILE A 62 -7.81 0.24 -2.42
CA ILE A 62 -7.64 0.29 -0.96
C ILE A 62 -7.04 1.63 -0.53
N ALA A 63 -6.02 2.14 -1.24
CA ALA A 63 -5.33 3.36 -0.85
C ALA A 63 -6.27 4.58 -0.88
N VAL A 64 -7.10 4.67 -1.93
CA VAL A 64 -8.13 5.71 -2.05
C VAL A 64 -9.15 5.58 -0.91
N ILE A 65 -9.71 4.38 -0.69
CA ILE A 65 -10.73 4.15 0.34
C ILE A 65 -10.16 4.47 1.73
N SER A 66 -8.96 4.00 2.05
CA SER A 66 -8.32 4.28 3.33
C SER A 66 -8.10 5.77 3.57
N GLY A 67 -7.68 6.53 2.55
CA GLY A 67 -7.56 7.98 2.68
C GLY A 67 -8.90 8.69 2.88
N LEU A 68 -9.95 8.26 2.18
CA LEU A 68 -11.31 8.77 2.38
C LEU A 68 -11.83 8.47 3.80
N VAL A 69 -11.60 7.25 4.30
CA VAL A 69 -11.97 6.83 5.65
C VAL A 69 -11.20 7.64 6.70
N ALA A 70 -9.89 7.86 6.51
CA ALA A 70 -9.09 8.71 7.40
C ALA A 70 -9.63 10.14 7.52
N GLY A 71 -10.07 10.73 6.39
CA GLY A 71 -10.73 12.04 6.40
C GLY A 71 -12.08 12.05 7.11
N LYS A 72 -12.93 11.05 6.85
CA LYS A 72 -14.23 10.91 7.53
C LYS A 72 -14.07 10.76 9.04
N VAL A 73 -13.10 9.96 9.48
CA VAL A 73 -12.81 9.75 10.91
C VAL A 73 -12.31 11.03 11.58
N SER A 74 -11.51 11.85 10.89
CA SER A 74 -10.92 13.06 11.46
C SER A 74 -11.83 14.27 11.50
N SER A 75 -12.59 14.46 10.43
CA SER A 75 -13.28 15.72 10.13
C SER A 75 -14.79 15.53 10.00
N GLY A 76 -15.29 14.30 10.21
CA GLY A 76 -16.72 13.94 10.12
C GLY A 76 -17.27 13.84 8.69
N THR A 77 -16.56 14.36 7.69
CA THR A 77 -16.99 14.38 6.28
C THR A 77 -16.05 13.60 5.37
N ILE A 78 -16.60 12.94 4.35
CA ILE A 78 -15.82 12.17 3.37
C ILE A 78 -14.98 13.11 2.48
N ALA A 79 -15.50 14.31 2.17
CA ALA A 79 -14.82 15.30 1.35
C ALA A 79 -13.45 15.73 1.94
N ALA A 80 -13.35 15.81 3.27
CA ALA A 80 -12.08 16.09 3.95
C ALA A 80 -11.02 14.99 3.73
N GLY A 81 -11.43 13.79 3.36
CA GLY A 81 -10.55 12.65 3.05
C GLY A 81 -9.93 12.68 1.67
N PHE A 82 -10.37 13.58 0.79
CA PHE A 82 -9.85 13.63 -0.57
C PHE A 82 -8.33 13.88 -0.60
N LYS A 83 -7.82 14.82 0.22
CA LYS A 83 -6.38 15.08 0.32
C LYS A 83 -5.60 13.85 0.77
N HIS A 84 -6.13 13.14 1.75
CA HIS A 84 -5.52 11.93 2.29
C HIS A 84 -5.55 10.78 1.27
N ALA A 85 -6.65 10.63 0.53
CA ALA A 85 -6.75 9.66 -0.56
C ALA A 85 -5.71 9.91 -1.65
N VAL A 86 -5.54 11.16 -2.08
CA VAL A 86 -4.53 11.53 -3.08
C VAL A 86 -3.11 11.20 -2.58
N ILE A 87 -2.77 11.59 -1.35
CA ILE A 87 -1.45 11.30 -0.76
C ILE A 87 -1.20 9.79 -0.71
N MET A 88 -2.17 9.02 -0.23
CA MET A 88 -2.04 7.56 -0.11
C MET A 88 -1.93 6.87 -1.47
N SER A 89 -2.69 7.31 -2.48
CA SER A 89 -2.57 6.79 -3.84
C SER A 89 -1.20 7.05 -4.43
N VAL A 90 -0.64 8.25 -4.25
CA VAL A 90 0.71 8.57 -4.75
C VAL A 90 1.77 7.69 -4.08
N ILE A 91 1.74 7.55 -2.75
CA ILE A 91 2.67 6.70 -2.01
C ILE A 91 2.58 5.25 -2.50
N THR A 92 1.35 4.77 -2.71
CA THR A 92 1.08 3.41 -3.19
C THR A 92 1.65 3.16 -4.58
N LEU A 93 1.44 4.09 -5.51
CA LEU A 93 1.99 4.00 -6.87
C LEU A 93 3.52 4.00 -6.85
N ILE A 94 4.14 4.84 -6.03
CA ILE A 94 5.61 4.86 -5.85
C ILE A 94 6.11 3.53 -5.29
N ALA A 95 5.45 2.98 -4.27
CA ALA A 95 5.83 1.71 -3.66
C ALA A 95 5.76 0.55 -4.66
N ILE A 96 4.71 0.50 -5.49
CA ILE A 96 4.55 -0.52 -6.54
C ILE A 96 5.62 -0.35 -7.63
N TRP A 97 5.88 0.89 -8.07
CA TRP A 97 6.90 1.18 -9.07
C TRP A 97 8.31 0.79 -8.58
N LEU A 98 8.62 1.09 -7.32
CA LEU A 98 9.86 0.64 -6.66
C LEU A 98 9.90 -0.88 -6.54
N SER A 99 8.80 -1.56 -6.22
CA SER A 99 8.74 -3.02 -6.16
C SER A 99 9.06 -3.70 -7.49
N GLY A 100 8.56 -3.16 -8.61
CA GLY A 100 8.86 -3.68 -9.94
C GLY A 100 10.33 -3.56 -10.33
N THR A 101 10.99 -2.48 -9.88
CA THR A 101 12.39 -2.16 -10.21
C THR A 101 13.40 -2.77 -9.25
N ILE A 102 13.06 -2.88 -7.96
CA ILE A 102 13.94 -3.44 -6.93
C ILE A 102 13.86 -4.96 -6.97
N THR A 103 14.97 -5.60 -7.35
CA THR A 103 15.17 -7.02 -7.04
C THR A 103 15.66 -7.09 -5.60
N ILE A 104 14.76 -7.31 -4.64
CA ILE A 104 15.18 -7.44 -3.25
C ILE A 104 15.90 -8.78 -3.10
N GLN A 105 17.24 -8.75 -3.02
CA GLN A 105 18.08 -9.94 -2.78
C GLN A 105 18.00 -10.39 -1.31
N ILE A 106 16.79 -10.55 -0.75
CA ILE A 106 16.64 -11.04 0.64
C ILE A 106 17.00 -12.53 0.73
N LEU A 107 16.99 -13.24 -0.41
CA LEU A 107 17.28 -14.67 -0.49
C LEU A 107 18.28 -14.96 -1.63
N ALA A 108 19.48 -14.38 -1.54
CA ALA A 108 20.61 -14.96 -2.26
C ALA A 108 21.03 -16.23 -1.50
N PRO A 109 20.96 -17.44 -2.08
CA PRO A 109 21.65 -18.58 -1.49
C PRO A 109 23.14 -18.22 -1.40
N PRO A 110 23.84 -18.62 -0.32
CA PRO A 110 25.27 -18.35 -0.21
C PRO A 110 25.95 -18.96 -1.44
N THR A 111 26.61 -18.12 -2.22
CA THR A 111 27.47 -18.57 -3.31
C THR A 111 28.65 -19.30 -2.68
N ALA A 112 28.61 -20.62 -2.76
CA ALA A 112 29.78 -21.48 -2.60
C ALA A 112 30.50 -21.59 -3.94
#